data_AF-A0A4T0BUC7-F1
#
_entry.id   AF-A0A4T0BUC7-F1
#
_cell.length_a   1.000
_cell.length_b   1.000
_cell.length_c   1.000
_cell.angle_alpha   90.00
_cell.angle_beta   90.00
_cell.angle_gamma   90.00
#
_symmetry.space_group_name_H-M   'P 1'
#
loop_
_entity.id
_entity.type
_entity.pdbx_description
1 polymer ?
#
loop_
_entity_poly.entity_id
_entity_poly.type
_entity_poly.pdbx_seq_one_letter_code
_entity_poly.pdbx_strand_id
1 'polypeptide(L)'
;MPRPTTPSTMDRLLVQKYDKEDCLAAIHGQRVPMALGLPLVRLCVVRGIRYHPGFAEELYGLDPLFTRALNARRIMSNVVPDIQNPNEVPYCIWHPQTASESTYRQLVACYPHMRYHVGRACAVAGYTSLYRELAILPDAHIAEEARECGNLDIFDHVMAEPAQYNVMNDYLRLVNLENPEKTCLNGDTAVCWSLDSKQKFTTADPYNEEEHLGFGSQGYFENDFNITEDMSIDDFQSDKEFRFDVTSLLSMPLPLHLPTVEKDLLILMAAYYGDIDRYARLRRPERILNEIECCVHGIYHNTQFALWWSQQQPSSKYLVMAVNARLIMNNVLATITPETSPIDLPYLIWYPTIAAPSTYLELARRQP
;
A
#
# COMPACT_ATOMS: atom_id res chain seq x y z
N MET A 1 -16.38 27.29 41.06
CA MET A 1 -15.73 26.93 39.79
C MET A 1 -16.35 25.64 39.30
N PRO A 2 -17.03 25.62 38.15
CA PRO A 2 -17.53 24.39 37.57
C PRO A 2 -16.33 23.53 37.15
N ARG A 3 -16.34 22.24 37.52
CA ARG A 3 -15.34 21.27 37.03
C ARG A 3 -15.41 21.25 35.51
N PRO A 4 -14.27 21.24 34.78
CA PRO A 4 -14.31 21.01 33.35
C PRO A 4 -14.99 19.66 33.10
N THR A 5 -16.14 19.68 32.46
CA THR A 5 -16.82 18.50 31.95
C THR A 5 -15.88 17.85 30.95
N THR A 6 -15.36 16.67 31.29
CA THR A 6 -14.65 15.82 30.34
C THR A 6 -15.55 15.64 29.11
N PRO A 7 -15.04 15.88 27.89
CA PRO A 7 -15.81 15.64 26.66
C PRO A 7 -16.36 14.21 26.67
N SER A 8 -17.54 13.98 26.10
CA SER A 8 -18.00 12.61 25.91
C SER A 8 -16.99 11.86 25.05
N THR A 9 -16.91 10.52 25.15
CA THR A 9 -15.87 9.75 24.45
C THR A 9 -15.92 9.97 22.93
N MET A 10 -17.12 10.21 22.37
CA MET A 10 -17.33 10.56 20.95
C MET A 10 -16.82 11.97 20.59
N ASP A 11 -16.93 12.93 21.51
CA ASP A 11 -16.43 14.30 21.27
C ASP A 11 -14.90 14.32 21.08
N ARG A 12 -14.17 13.36 21.68
CA ARG A 12 -12.71 13.24 21.54
C ARG A 12 -12.28 13.07 20.08
N LEU A 13 -13.08 12.37 19.27
CA LEU A 13 -12.80 12.13 17.85
C LEU A 13 -12.96 13.38 16.98
N LEU A 14 -13.61 14.42 17.49
CA LEU A 14 -13.83 15.70 16.80
C LEU A 14 -12.79 16.76 17.17
N VAL A 15 -12.09 16.60 18.29
CA VAL A 15 -11.10 17.59 18.76
C VAL A 15 -9.83 17.47 17.94
N GLN A 16 -9.62 18.45 17.06
CA GLN A 16 -8.40 18.60 16.25
C GLN A 16 -7.39 19.48 17.00
N LYS A 17 -6.56 18.86 17.84
CA LYS A 17 -5.47 19.53 18.55
C LYS A 17 -4.20 18.68 18.44
N TYR A 18 -3.14 19.28 17.92
CA TYR A 18 -1.81 18.68 17.92
C TYR A 18 -1.09 19.03 19.22
N ASP A 19 -0.54 18.01 19.87
CA ASP A 19 0.38 18.14 20.99
C ASP A 19 1.45 17.04 20.84
N LYS A 20 2.71 17.46 20.77
CA LYS A 20 3.85 16.57 20.55
C LYS A 20 4.06 15.63 21.74
N GLU A 21 3.85 16.11 22.97
CA GLU A 21 4.03 15.31 24.18
C GLU A 21 2.94 14.25 24.29
N ASP A 22 1.72 14.57 23.88
CA ASP A 22 0.62 13.59 23.77
C ASP A 22 0.98 12.49 22.74
N CYS A 23 1.54 12.86 21.58
CA CYS A 23 1.94 11.89 20.55
C CYS A 23 3.04 10.93 21.05
N LEU A 24 4.08 11.49 21.69
CA LEU A 24 5.17 10.67 22.28
C LEU A 24 4.66 9.76 23.39
N ALA A 25 3.84 10.29 24.30
CA ALA A 25 3.25 9.51 25.38
C ALA A 25 2.34 8.39 24.84
N ALA A 26 1.66 8.61 23.72
CA ALA A 26 0.84 7.59 23.06
C ALA A 26 1.71 6.48 22.45
N ILE A 27 2.76 6.83 21.69
CA ILE A 27 3.68 5.86 21.06
C ILE A 27 4.32 4.96 22.11
N HIS A 28 4.72 5.52 23.26
CA HIS A 28 5.32 4.77 24.36
C HIS A 28 4.30 4.07 25.27
N GLY A 29 3.01 4.08 24.93
CA GLY A 29 1.95 3.43 25.70
C GLY A 29 1.74 4.00 27.11
N GLN A 30 2.10 5.27 27.34
CA GLN A 30 2.06 5.92 28.65
C GLN A 30 0.74 6.63 28.93
N ARG A 31 0.17 7.31 27.92
CA ARG A 31 -1.06 8.09 28.07
C ARG A 31 -1.84 8.17 26.77
N VAL A 32 -3.15 8.00 26.85
CA VAL A 32 -4.06 8.20 25.72
C VAL A 32 -4.31 9.71 25.55
N PRO A 33 -4.06 10.30 24.35
CA PRO A 33 -4.36 11.70 24.07
C PRO A 33 -5.84 12.03 24.24
N MET A 34 -6.14 13.23 24.72
CA MET A 34 -7.53 13.69 24.84
C MET A 34 -8.13 13.99 23.46
N ALA A 35 -7.35 14.64 22.60
CA ALA A 35 -7.73 15.00 21.25
C ALA A 35 -7.38 13.86 20.29
N LEU A 36 -8.40 13.25 19.68
CA LEU A 36 -8.26 12.13 18.73
C LEU A 36 -8.74 12.52 17.33
N GLY A 37 -8.94 13.80 17.04
CA GLY A 37 -9.45 14.27 15.75
C GLY A 37 -8.41 14.31 14.63
N LEU A 38 -7.11 14.29 14.94
CA LEU A 38 -6.05 14.32 13.93
C LEU A 38 -5.60 12.91 13.53
N PRO A 39 -5.45 12.61 12.22
CA PRO A 39 -4.96 11.31 11.75
C PRO A 39 -3.65 10.89 12.41
N LEU A 40 -2.65 11.78 12.47
CA LEU A 40 -1.37 11.51 13.12
C LEU A 40 -1.53 11.03 14.57
N VAL A 41 -2.37 11.70 15.36
CA VAL A 41 -2.56 11.35 16.77
C VAL A 41 -3.20 9.96 16.89
N ARG A 42 -4.13 9.61 16.00
CA ARG A 42 -4.71 8.25 15.96
C ARG A 42 -3.66 7.20 15.64
N LEU A 43 -2.79 7.46 14.66
CA LEU A 43 -1.67 6.57 14.33
C LEU A 43 -0.73 6.38 15.52
N CYS A 44 -0.44 7.44 16.30
CA CYS A 44 0.41 7.35 17.50
C CYS A 44 -0.20 6.43 18.55
N VAL A 45 -1.52 6.51 18.72
CA VAL A 45 -2.27 5.62 19.63
C VAL A 45 -2.27 4.18 19.13
N VAL A 46 -2.49 3.94 17.82
CA VAL A 46 -2.42 2.59 17.25
C VAL A 46 -1.02 1.98 17.44
N ARG A 47 0.04 2.75 17.15
CA ARG A 47 1.44 2.36 17.41
C ARG A 47 1.66 1.97 18.86
N GLY A 48 1.10 2.74 19.80
CA GLY A 48 1.13 2.44 21.23
C GLY A 48 0.41 1.15 21.58
N ILE A 49 -0.83 0.96 21.09
CA ILE A 49 -1.64 -0.23 21.32
C ILE A 49 -0.91 -1.49 20.86
N ARG A 50 -0.32 -1.44 19.66
CA ARG A 50 0.36 -2.58 19.04
C ARG A 50 1.54 -3.08 19.87
N TYR A 51 2.28 -2.19 20.51
CA TYR A 51 3.53 -2.53 21.21
C TYR A 51 3.40 -2.61 22.74
N HIS A 52 2.37 -2.04 23.33
CA HIS A 52 2.17 -1.99 24.78
C HIS A 52 0.88 -2.73 25.20
N PRO A 53 0.97 -4.00 25.66
CA PRO A 53 -0.20 -4.75 26.13
C PRO A 53 -0.96 -4.00 27.24
N GLY A 54 -2.28 -3.89 27.10
CA GLY A 54 -3.16 -3.22 28.05
C GLY A 54 -3.23 -1.70 27.90
N PHE A 55 -2.50 -1.10 26.97
CA PHE A 55 -2.62 0.32 26.65
C PHE A 55 -3.93 0.61 25.88
N ALA A 56 -4.57 1.73 26.22
CA ALA A 56 -5.75 2.28 25.54
C ALA A 56 -6.98 1.35 25.42
N GLU A 57 -7.13 0.38 26.32
CA GLU A 57 -8.33 -0.48 26.41
C GLU A 57 -9.64 0.33 26.56
N GLU A 58 -9.55 1.56 27.09
CA GLU A 58 -10.68 2.50 27.18
C GLU A 58 -11.25 2.94 25.81
N LEU A 59 -10.52 2.71 24.72
CA LEU A 59 -10.95 3.06 23.35
C LEU A 59 -11.69 1.91 22.65
N TYR A 60 -11.85 0.75 23.31
CA TYR A 60 -12.56 -0.39 22.72
C TYR A 60 -14.01 -0.03 22.38
N GLY A 61 -14.41 -0.22 21.12
CA GLY A 61 -15.75 0.12 20.62
C GLY A 61 -15.97 1.61 20.32
N LEU A 62 -14.97 2.48 20.50
CA LEU A 62 -15.08 3.91 20.17
C LEU A 62 -15.00 4.17 18.66
N ASP A 63 -13.98 3.60 18.02
CA ASP A 63 -13.72 3.69 16.58
C ASP A 63 -13.22 2.33 16.09
N PRO A 64 -13.65 1.84 14.92
CA PRO A 64 -13.18 0.56 14.37
C PRO A 64 -11.65 0.47 14.26
N LEU A 65 -10.94 1.59 14.01
CA LEU A 65 -9.48 1.63 13.95
C LEU A 65 -8.83 1.19 15.26
N PHE A 66 -9.25 1.78 16.39
CA PHE A 66 -8.70 1.42 17.70
C PHE A 66 -9.11 0.00 18.11
N THR A 67 -10.33 -0.40 17.77
CA THR A 67 -10.84 -1.72 18.10
C THR A 67 -10.10 -2.82 17.34
N ARG A 68 -9.78 -2.63 16.04
CA ARG A 68 -8.88 -3.52 15.29
C ARG A 68 -7.50 -3.61 15.93
N ALA A 69 -6.89 -2.48 16.28
CA ALA A 69 -5.57 -2.44 16.93
C ALA A 69 -5.57 -3.22 18.26
N LEU A 70 -6.59 -3.03 19.09
CA LEU A 70 -6.77 -3.73 20.36
C LEU A 70 -7.02 -5.23 20.16
N ASN A 71 -7.88 -5.61 19.20
CA ASN A 71 -8.11 -7.01 18.84
C ASN A 71 -6.80 -7.69 18.38
N ALA A 72 -6.01 -7.02 17.54
CA ALA A 72 -4.71 -7.52 17.11
C ALA A 72 -3.77 -7.71 18.32
N ARG A 73 -3.66 -6.71 19.20
CA ARG A 73 -2.82 -6.76 20.40
C ARG A 73 -3.22 -7.88 21.35
N ARG A 74 -4.52 -8.12 21.53
CA ARG A 74 -5.05 -9.24 22.33
C ARG A 74 -4.64 -10.58 21.74
N ILE A 75 -4.80 -10.78 20.43
CA ILE A 75 -4.37 -12.01 19.74
C ILE A 75 -2.88 -12.25 19.96
N MET A 76 -2.03 -11.24 19.73
CA MET A 76 -0.58 -11.30 19.94
C MET A 76 -0.17 -11.52 21.41
N SER A 77 -1.08 -11.27 22.35
CA SER A 77 -0.93 -11.56 23.77
C SER A 77 -1.60 -12.88 24.19
N ASN A 78 -1.90 -13.77 23.25
CA ASN A 78 -2.56 -15.07 23.47
C ASN A 78 -4.00 -14.99 24.00
N VAL A 79 -4.72 -13.93 23.66
CA VAL A 79 -6.14 -13.75 24.02
C VAL A 79 -6.96 -13.64 22.74
N VAL A 80 -7.89 -14.58 22.53
CA VAL A 80 -8.84 -14.52 21.42
C VAL A 80 -9.96 -13.54 21.76
N PRO A 81 -10.09 -12.39 21.06
CA PRO A 81 -11.14 -11.41 21.31
C PRO A 81 -12.52 -11.91 20.84
N ASP A 82 -13.58 -11.33 21.39
CA ASP A 82 -14.95 -11.43 20.86
C ASP A 82 -15.13 -10.37 19.76
N ILE A 83 -15.14 -10.78 18.49
CA ILE A 83 -15.24 -9.91 17.32
C ILE A 83 -16.62 -10.11 16.71
N GLN A 84 -17.51 -9.15 16.92
CA GLN A 84 -18.88 -9.20 16.38
C GLN A 84 -18.99 -8.45 15.05
N ASN A 85 -18.24 -7.36 14.90
CA ASN A 85 -18.27 -6.50 13.73
C ASN A 85 -17.14 -6.86 12.75
N PRO A 86 -17.43 -7.15 11.47
CA PRO A 86 -16.41 -7.43 10.46
C PRO A 86 -15.38 -6.30 10.29
N ASN A 87 -15.78 -5.04 10.54
CA ASN A 87 -14.88 -3.88 10.46
C ASN A 87 -13.85 -3.82 11.61
N GLU A 88 -13.98 -4.70 12.61
CA GLU A 88 -13.11 -4.79 13.77
C GLU A 88 -12.16 -6.00 13.70
N VAL A 89 -12.18 -6.74 12.58
CA VAL A 89 -11.25 -7.83 12.28
C VAL A 89 -9.87 -7.23 11.95
N PRO A 90 -8.81 -7.55 12.70
CA PRO A 90 -7.47 -7.06 12.41
C PRO A 90 -6.83 -7.81 11.24
N TYR A 91 -6.16 -7.07 10.34
CA TYR A 91 -5.45 -7.65 9.19
C TYR A 91 -4.08 -8.24 9.56
N CYS A 92 -3.24 -7.49 10.29
CA CYS A 92 -1.96 -8.00 10.79
C CYS A 92 -2.10 -8.47 12.25
N ILE A 93 -1.90 -9.76 12.53
CA ILE A 93 -2.10 -10.37 13.87
C ILE A 93 -0.83 -10.97 14.48
N TRP A 94 0.34 -10.63 13.94
CA TRP A 94 1.62 -11.30 14.25
C TRP A 94 2.80 -10.35 14.49
N HIS A 95 2.61 -9.04 14.38
CA HIS A 95 3.69 -8.04 14.55
C HIS A 95 3.32 -7.01 15.64
N PRO A 96 4.19 -6.70 16.62
CA PRO A 96 5.62 -6.99 16.68
C PRO A 96 5.98 -8.37 17.22
N GLN A 97 4.99 -9.17 17.62
CA GLN A 97 5.22 -10.52 18.14
C GLN A 97 4.11 -11.47 17.72
N THR A 98 4.46 -12.73 17.50
CA THR A 98 3.51 -13.79 17.16
C THR A 98 2.79 -14.31 18.41
N ALA A 99 1.57 -14.82 18.22
CA ALA A 99 0.88 -15.58 19.26
C ALA A 99 1.36 -17.05 19.26
N SER A 100 0.97 -17.80 20.28
CA SER A 100 1.19 -19.24 20.34
C SER A 100 0.35 -19.98 19.29
N GLU A 101 0.86 -21.13 18.87
CA GLU A 101 0.17 -22.02 17.92
C GLU A 101 -1.23 -22.44 18.42
N SER A 102 -1.41 -22.63 19.73
CA SER A 102 -2.72 -22.93 20.34
C SER A 102 -3.71 -21.77 20.22
N THR A 103 -3.25 -20.52 20.40
CA THR A 103 -4.10 -19.34 20.22
C THR A 103 -4.58 -19.24 18.79
N TYR A 104 -3.70 -19.48 17.81
CA TYR A 104 -4.07 -19.44 16.41
C TYR A 104 -5.05 -20.56 16.02
N ARG A 105 -4.89 -21.78 16.55
CA ARG A 105 -5.90 -22.85 16.39
C ARG A 105 -7.26 -22.42 16.94
N GLN A 106 -7.28 -21.85 18.15
CA GLN A 106 -8.51 -21.36 18.75
C GLN A 106 -9.13 -20.22 17.92
N LEU A 107 -8.31 -19.31 17.40
CA LEU A 107 -8.76 -18.19 16.58
C LEU A 107 -9.47 -18.68 15.32
N VAL A 108 -8.92 -19.66 14.60
CA VAL A 108 -9.56 -20.22 13.40
C VAL A 108 -10.83 -21.02 13.76
N ALA A 109 -10.84 -21.70 14.91
CA ALA A 109 -12.04 -22.39 15.38
C ALA A 109 -13.21 -21.42 15.66
N CYS A 110 -12.92 -20.25 16.24
CA CYS A 110 -13.92 -19.21 16.49
C CYS A 110 -14.26 -18.41 15.20
N TYR A 111 -13.26 -18.11 14.38
CA TYR A 111 -13.37 -17.26 13.19
C TYR A 111 -12.74 -17.93 11.97
N PRO A 112 -13.43 -18.90 11.33
CA PRO A 112 -12.87 -19.64 10.18
C PRO A 112 -12.43 -18.77 9.00
N HIS A 113 -13.04 -17.59 8.83
CA HIS A 113 -12.69 -16.62 7.81
C HIS A 113 -11.28 -16.01 8.00
N MET A 114 -10.72 -16.04 9.22
CA MET A 114 -9.37 -15.53 9.52
C MET A 114 -8.25 -16.51 9.17
N ARG A 115 -8.54 -17.67 8.55
CA ARG A 115 -7.53 -18.69 8.23
C ARG A 115 -6.33 -18.19 7.43
N TYR A 116 -6.48 -17.21 6.54
CA TYR A 116 -5.34 -16.62 5.81
C TYR A 116 -4.48 -15.72 6.69
N HIS A 117 -5.08 -14.98 7.63
CA HIS A 117 -4.37 -14.16 8.61
C HIS A 117 -3.51 -15.06 9.51
N VAL A 118 -4.09 -16.19 9.93
CA VAL A 118 -3.36 -17.22 10.69
C VAL A 118 -2.31 -17.92 9.83
N GLY A 119 -2.60 -18.19 8.55
CA GLY A 119 -1.63 -18.75 7.61
C GLY A 119 -0.38 -17.87 7.47
N ARG A 120 -0.57 -16.56 7.34
CA ARG A 120 0.55 -15.61 7.31
C ARG A 120 1.27 -15.50 8.65
N ALA A 121 0.53 -15.54 9.77
CA ALA A 121 1.16 -15.63 11.08
C ALA A 121 2.01 -16.91 11.26
N CYS A 122 1.58 -18.04 10.68
CA CYS A 122 2.37 -19.27 10.66
C CYS A 122 3.64 -19.13 9.81
N ALA A 123 3.55 -18.42 8.67
CA ALA A 123 4.71 -18.09 7.83
C ALA A 123 5.77 -17.26 8.58
N VAL A 124 5.35 -16.40 9.52
CA VAL A 124 6.27 -15.66 10.41
C VAL A 124 6.79 -16.54 11.54
N ALA A 125 5.92 -17.29 12.21
CA ALA A 125 6.26 -18.05 13.42
C ALA A 125 6.94 -19.41 13.17
N GLY A 126 6.90 -19.92 11.94
CA GLY A 126 7.40 -21.27 11.61
C GLY A 126 6.45 -22.40 12.02
N TYR A 127 5.16 -22.14 12.19
CA TYR A 127 4.16 -23.14 12.59
C TYR A 127 3.69 -23.99 11.41
N THR A 128 4.59 -24.76 10.80
CA THR A 128 4.34 -25.56 9.58
C THR A 128 3.19 -26.56 9.73
N SER A 129 3.06 -27.21 10.89
CA SER A 129 1.98 -28.17 11.15
C SER A 129 0.61 -27.49 11.11
N LEU A 130 0.47 -26.38 11.85
CA LEU A 130 -0.76 -25.58 11.84
C LEU A 130 -1.05 -25.04 10.44
N TYR A 131 -0.05 -24.52 9.72
CA TYR A 131 -0.24 -24.02 8.37
C TYR A 131 -0.92 -25.06 7.46
N ARG A 132 -0.46 -26.31 7.50
CA ARG A 132 -1.03 -27.41 6.70
C ARG A 132 -2.46 -27.78 7.12
N GLU A 133 -2.81 -27.62 8.40
CA GLU A 133 -4.17 -27.85 8.91
C GLU A 133 -5.19 -26.84 8.35
N LEU A 134 -4.76 -25.63 7.98
CA LEU A 134 -5.65 -24.55 7.53
C LEU A 134 -6.33 -24.82 6.18
N ALA A 135 -5.76 -25.72 5.37
CA ALA A 135 -6.24 -26.07 4.02
C ALA A 135 -6.60 -24.82 3.18
N ILE A 136 -5.70 -23.84 3.17
CA ILE A 136 -5.81 -22.61 2.37
C ILE A 136 -5.15 -22.78 1.01
N LEU A 137 -5.52 -21.93 0.06
CA LEU A 137 -4.85 -21.90 -1.24
C LEU A 137 -3.39 -21.44 -1.08
N PRO A 138 -2.49 -21.87 -1.99
CA PRO A 138 -1.10 -21.40 -2.03
C PRO A 138 -1.07 -19.90 -2.34
N ASP A 139 -1.05 -19.07 -1.29
CA ASP A 139 -1.09 -17.62 -1.38
C ASP A 139 0.32 -17.01 -1.53
N ALA A 140 0.48 -16.07 -2.46
CA ALA A 140 1.76 -15.44 -2.75
C ALA A 140 2.32 -14.62 -1.58
N HIS A 141 1.47 -13.95 -0.79
CA HIS A 141 1.92 -13.14 0.33
C HIS A 141 2.45 -14.02 1.46
N ILE A 142 1.79 -15.16 1.71
CA ILE A 142 2.28 -16.15 2.67
C ILE A 142 3.63 -16.73 2.23
N ALA A 143 3.80 -17.04 0.94
CA ALA A 143 5.09 -17.52 0.44
C ALA A 143 6.20 -16.47 0.60
N GLU A 144 5.95 -15.22 0.20
CA GLU A 144 6.91 -14.13 0.37
C GLU A 144 7.27 -13.95 1.85
N GLU A 145 6.28 -13.91 2.74
CA GLU A 145 6.50 -13.81 4.19
C GLU A 145 7.34 -14.99 4.74
N ALA A 146 7.01 -16.23 4.35
CA ALA A 146 7.73 -17.41 4.82
C ALA A 146 9.19 -17.41 4.36
N ARG A 147 9.45 -16.99 3.11
CA ARG A 147 10.80 -16.83 2.57
C ARG A 147 11.60 -15.82 3.38
N GLU A 148 11.03 -14.64 3.62
CA GLU A 148 11.73 -13.55 4.32
C GLU A 148 11.96 -13.84 5.81
N CYS A 149 11.11 -14.64 6.43
CA CYS A 149 11.28 -15.11 7.81
C CYS A 149 12.16 -16.38 7.92
N GLY A 150 12.63 -16.95 6.81
CA GLY A 150 13.47 -18.16 6.80
C GLY A 150 12.71 -19.46 7.08
N ASN A 151 11.37 -19.45 7.06
CA ASN A 151 10.52 -20.61 7.30
C ASN A 151 10.26 -21.37 5.99
N LEU A 152 11.34 -21.95 5.46
CA LEU A 152 11.37 -22.52 4.11
C LEU A 152 10.40 -23.69 3.91
N ASP A 153 10.07 -24.46 4.95
CA ASP A 153 9.09 -25.55 4.83
C ASP A 153 7.71 -25.09 4.37
N ILE A 154 7.27 -23.89 4.78
CA ILE A 154 6.00 -23.29 4.35
C ILE A 154 6.17 -22.72 2.94
N PHE A 155 7.27 -22.02 2.68
CA PHE A 155 7.58 -21.49 1.35
C PHE A 155 7.60 -22.60 0.30
N ASP A 156 8.40 -23.64 0.51
CA ASP A 156 8.55 -24.78 -0.40
C ASP A 156 7.23 -25.51 -0.60
N HIS A 157 6.39 -25.61 0.44
CA HIS A 157 5.06 -26.19 0.33
C HIS A 157 4.15 -25.36 -0.59
N VAL A 158 4.13 -24.03 -0.46
CA VAL A 158 3.34 -23.14 -1.32
C VAL A 158 3.87 -23.13 -2.75
N MET A 159 5.20 -23.16 -2.93
CA MET A 159 5.85 -23.10 -4.23
C MET A 159 5.82 -24.44 -4.99
N ALA A 160 5.60 -25.56 -4.29
CA ALA A 160 5.40 -26.87 -4.91
C ALA A 160 4.05 -27.00 -5.62
N GLU A 161 3.08 -26.15 -5.29
CA GLU A 161 1.77 -26.12 -5.93
C GLU A 161 1.86 -25.54 -7.37
N PRO A 162 1.02 -26.03 -8.31
CA PRO A 162 1.12 -25.67 -9.72
C PRO A 162 0.74 -24.22 -10.03
N ALA A 163 0.09 -23.52 -9.09
CA ALA A 163 -0.28 -22.12 -9.23
C ALA A 163 -0.32 -21.46 -7.85
N GLN A 164 0.13 -20.21 -7.77
CA GLN A 164 -0.04 -19.35 -6.60
C GLN A 164 -1.21 -18.39 -6.83
N TYR A 165 -1.78 -17.89 -5.73
CA TYR A 165 -2.97 -17.05 -5.75
C TYR A 165 -2.75 -15.73 -5.01
N ASN A 166 -3.44 -14.70 -5.48
CA ASN A 166 -3.51 -13.38 -4.84
C ASN A 166 -4.73 -13.31 -3.92
N VAL A 167 -4.71 -14.08 -2.82
CA VAL A 167 -5.85 -14.13 -1.88
C VAL A 167 -5.78 -12.96 -0.90
N MET A 168 -4.59 -12.71 -0.34
CA MET A 168 -4.32 -11.53 0.47
C MET A 168 -4.03 -10.32 -0.42
N ASN A 169 -4.28 -9.10 0.09
CA ASN A 169 -3.95 -7.86 -0.59
C ASN A 169 -3.52 -6.82 0.46
N ASP A 170 -2.22 -6.55 0.53
CA ASP A 170 -1.64 -5.66 1.54
C ASP A 170 -1.89 -4.17 1.28
N TYR A 171 -2.15 -3.78 0.03
CA TYR A 171 -2.54 -2.42 -0.32
C TYR A 171 -3.90 -2.06 0.28
N LEU A 172 -4.85 -2.99 0.22
CA LEU A 172 -6.23 -2.77 0.64
C LEU A 172 -6.55 -3.36 2.02
N ARG A 173 -5.67 -4.21 2.57
CA ARG A 173 -5.89 -5.00 3.79
C ARG A 173 -7.12 -5.92 3.67
N LEU A 174 -7.21 -6.63 2.55
CA LEU A 174 -8.35 -7.48 2.22
C LEU A 174 -7.92 -8.94 2.01
N VAL A 175 -8.88 -9.84 2.18
CA VAL A 175 -8.76 -11.27 1.85
C VAL A 175 -9.89 -11.63 0.88
N ASN A 176 -9.55 -11.93 -0.37
CA ASN A 176 -10.50 -12.27 -1.43
C ASN A 176 -10.65 -13.79 -1.58
N LEU A 177 -11.78 -14.33 -1.11
CA LEU A 177 -12.07 -15.77 -1.15
C LEU A 177 -12.96 -16.21 -2.33
N GLU A 178 -13.63 -15.27 -3.00
CA GLU A 178 -14.67 -15.63 -3.98
C GLU A 178 -14.09 -16.05 -5.33
N ASN A 179 -13.10 -15.31 -5.82
CA ASN A 179 -12.43 -15.60 -7.08
C ASN A 179 -10.98 -15.10 -7.03
N PRO A 180 -10.09 -15.81 -6.32
CA PRO A 180 -8.70 -15.39 -6.20
C PRO A 180 -7.98 -15.55 -7.54
N GLU A 181 -7.33 -14.48 -7.97
CA GLU A 181 -6.58 -14.47 -9.22
C GLU A 181 -5.30 -15.29 -9.08
N LYS A 182 -4.95 -16.03 -10.14
CA LYS A 182 -3.64 -16.67 -10.22
C LYS A 182 -2.58 -15.61 -10.36
N THR A 183 -1.49 -15.78 -9.63
CA THR A 183 -0.39 -14.82 -9.60
C THR A 183 0.96 -15.52 -9.52
N CYS A 184 2.00 -14.71 -9.56
CA CYS A 184 3.36 -15.08 -9.20
C CYS A 184 3.80 -14.24 -8.00
N LEU A 185 4.87 -14.63 -7.31
CA LEU A 185 5.52 -13.74 -6.36
C LEU A 185 5.94 -12.46 -7.09
N ASN A 186 5.55 -11.31 -6.57
CA ASN A 186 5.68 -10.01 -7.24
C ASN A 186 6.15 -8.90 -6.30
N GLY A 187 6.52 -9.21 -5.05
CA GLY A 187 6.96 -8.23 -4.08
C GLY A 187 5.86 -7.24 -3.70
N ASP A 188 4.61 -7.72 -3.67
CA ASP A 188 3.41 -6.96 -3.26
C ASP A 188 3.05 -7.21 -1.79
N THR A 189 4.02 -7.69 -1.00
CA THR A 189 3.83 -8.09 0.40
C THR A 189 4.64 -7.22 1.35
N ALA A 190 3.97 -6.73 2.40
CA ALA A 190 4.62 -6.07 3.54
C ALA A 190 5.19 -7.11 4.51
N VAL A 191 6.38 -7.62 4.20
CA VAL A 191 7.04 -8.68 4.97
C VAL A 191 7.53 -8.20 6.34
N CYS A 192 7.68 -9.11 7.31
CA CYS A 192 7.94 -8.78 8.71
C CYS A 192 9.07 -7.77 8.92
N TRP A 193 10.23 -7.95 8.27
CA TRP A 193 11.36 -7.04 8.44
C TRP A 193 11.09 -5.62 7.90
N SER A 194 10.20 -5.47 6.91
CA SER A 194 9.82 -4.16 6.38
C SER A 194 8.95 -3.38 7.38
N LEU A 195 8.22 -4.08 8.26
CA LEU A 195 7.39 -3.47 9.32
C LEU A 195 8.25 -2.88 10.45
N ASP A 196 9.51 -3.28 10.55
CA ASP A 196 10.47 -2.74 11.52
C ASP A 196 11.14 -1.45 11.04
N SER A 197 11.01 -1.12 9.75
CA SER A 197 11.40 0.19 9.23
C SER A 197 10.40 1.25 9.68
N LYS A 198 10.85 2.17 10.53
CA LYS A 198 10.02 3.23 11.12
C LYS A 198 10.29 4.59 10.51
N GLN A 199 9.24 5.39 10.43
CA GLN A 199 9.34 6.79 10.06
C GLN A 199 9.12 7.68 11.27
N LYS A 200 9.93 8.73 11.39
CA LYS A 200 9.76 9.70 12.46
C LYS A 200 8.60 10.63 12.14
N PHE A 201 7.62 10.72 13.03
CA PHE A 201 6.55 11.71 12.84
C PHE A 201 7.06 13.15 13.02
N THR A 202 6.41 14.07 12.33
CA THR A 202 6.67 15.52 12.34
C THR A 202 5.44 16.27 12.85
N THR A 203 5.51 17.60 12.85
CA THR A 203 4.39 18.44 13.31
C THR A 203 3.20 18.29 12.36
N ALA A 204 2.02 17.98 12.90
CA ALA A 204 0.77 18.10 12.16
C ALA A 204 0.25 19.55 12.29
N ASP A 205 0.02 20.20 11.15
CA ASP A 205 -0.63 21.51 11.09
C ASP A 205 -2.06 21.36 10.57
N PRO A 206 -3.07 21.42 11.45
CA PRO A 206 -4.47 21.24 11.07
C PRO A 206 -5.05 22.41 10.26
N TYR A 207 -4.33 23.52 10.12
CA TYR A 207 -4.78 24.72 9.42
C TYR A 207 -4.02 24.98 8.11
N ASN A 208 -3.10 24.09 7.74
CA ASN A 208 -2.34 24.23 6.51
C ASN A 208 -3.05 23.48 5.36
N GLU A 209 -3.75 24.25 4.52
CA GLU A 209 -4.51 23.78 3.35
C GLU A 209 -3.61 23.47 2.13
N GLU A 210 -2.28 23.59 2.22
CA GLU A 210 -1.36 23.24 1.13
C GLU A 210 -1.18 21.71 0.99
N GLU A 211 -2.28 21.01 0.68
CA GLU A 211 -2.35 19.56 0.48
C GLU A 211 -1.73 19.12 -0.86
N HIS A 212 -1.29 20.05 -1.71
CA HIS A 212 -0.95 19.79 -3.11
C HIS A 212 0.47 19.28 -3.40
N LEU A 213 1.34 19.15 -2.38
CA LEU A 213 2.74 18.75 -2.60
C LEU A 213 3.21 17.55 -1.77
N GLY A 214 2.34 16.83 -1.06
CA GLY A 214 2.72 15.61 -0.33
C GLY A 214 3.75 15.82 0.80
N PHE A 215 4.03 17.08 1.15
CA PHE A 215 4.92 17.47 2.24
C PHE A 215 4.15 18.35 3.23
N GLY A 216 3.97 17.86 4.46
CA GLY A 216 4.10 18.74 5.63
C GLY A 216 2.87 19.15 6.44
N SER A 217 1.63 18.88 6.04
CA SER A 217 0.46 19.22 6.89
C SER A 217 0.04 18.09 7.84
N GLN A 218 0.08 16.84 7.39
CA GLN A 218 -0.42 15.71 8.18
C GLN A 218 0.60 15.18 9.22
N GLY A 219 1.89 15.47 9.03
CA GLY A 219 2.95 15.09 9.97
C GLY A 219 3.58 13.70 9.76
N TYR A 220 3.26 12.98 8.68
CA TYR A 220 3.86 11.70 8.29
C TYR A 220 3.82 11.51 6.77
N PHE A 221 4.56 10.52 6.25
CA PHE A 221 4.48 10.07 4.86
C PHE A 221 3.57 8.84 4.75
N GLU A 222 2.77 8.76 3.70
CA GLU A 222 1.98 7.55 3.45
C GLU A 222 2.87 6.45 2.90
N ASN A 223 2.86 5.29 3.56
CA ASN A 223 3.55 4.10 3.09
C ASN A 223 2.65 3.32 2.14
N ASP A 224 3.23 2.66 1.13
CA ASP A 224 2.50 1.79 0.20
C ASP A 224 1.69 0.71 0.92
N PHE A 225 2.23 0.22 2.05
CA PHE A 225 1.60 -0.78 2.88
C PHE A 225 1.39 -0.25 4.30
N ASN A 226 0.16 -0.33 4.79
CA ASN A 226 -0.21 0.04 6.16
C ASN A 226 -0.93 -1.09 6.90
N ILE A 227 -0.39 -2.32 6.80
CA ILE A 227 -1.03 -3.53 7.34
C ILE A 227 -1.13 -3.53 8.87
N THR A 228 -0.30 -2.73 9.55
CA THR A 228 -0.29 -2.50 11.00
C THR A 228 -1.19 -1.33 11.44
N GLU A 229 -1.68 -0.54 10.48
CA GLU A 229 -2.57 0.61 10.66
C GLU A 229 -1.97 1.79 11.45
N ASP A 230 -0.66 1.80 11.66
CA ASP A 230 0.09 2.87 12.33
C ASP A 230 0.99 3.67 11.38
N MET A 231 0.95 3.42 10.06
CA MET A 231 1.85 4.00 9.05
C MET A 231 3.33 3.85 9.41
N SER A 232 3.70 2.84 10.21
CA SER A 232 5.05 2.66 10.73
C SER A 232 5.61 3.91 11.42
N ILE A 233 4.76 4.75 12.01
CA ILE A 233 5.25 5.95 12.70
C ILE A 233 5.94 5.60 14.02
N ASP A 234 6.94 6.40 14.38
CA ASP A 234 7.66 6.29 15.64
C ASP A 234 8.32 7.62 16.03
N ASP A 235 8.95 7.67 17.21
CA ASP A 235 9.73 8.83 17.66
C ASP A 235 11.15 8.90 17.06
N PHE A 236 11.55 7.85 16.33
CA PHE A 236 12.80 7.72 15.59
C PHE A 236 12.57 7.37 14.11
N GLN A 237 13.64 7.52 13.33
CA GLN A 237 13.69 7.16 11.91
C GLN A 237 14.62 5.95 11.75
N SER A 238 14.15 4.90 11.08
CA SER A 238 15.03 3.82 10.62
C SER A 238 15.75 4.22 9.34
N ASP A 239 17.00 3.78 9.21
CA ASP A 239 17.74 3.89 7.95
C ASP A 239 17.10 2.98 6.89
N LYS A 240 17.03 3.45 5.64
CA LYS A 240 16.59 2.61 4.52
C LYS A 240 17.66 1.55 4.21
N GLU A 241 17.37 0.30 4.54
CA GLU A 241 18.21 -0.84 4.16
C GLU A 241 17.81 -1.38 2.78
N PHE A 242 18.67 -1.19 1.78
CA PHE A 242 18.52 -1.85 0.48
C PHE A 242 19.02 -3.29 0.59
N ARG A 243 18.10 -4.22 0.89
CA ARG A 243 18.42 -5.65 1.08
C ARG A 243 18.65 -6.42 -0.22
N PHE A 244 18.32 -5.84 -1.37
CA PHE A 244 18.39 -6.51 -2.66
C PHE A 244 19.03 -5.62 -3.73
N ASP A 245 19.98 -6.18 -4.46
CA ASP A 245 20.54 -5.55 -5.66
C ASP A 245 19.57 -5.72 -6.83
N VAL A 246 18.92 -4.62 -7.21
CA VAL A 246 17.96 -4.57 -8.32
C VAL A 246 18.63 -4.42 -9.69
N THR A 247 19.95 -4.29 -9.78
CA THR A 247 20.68 -4.03 -11.04
C THR A 247 20.43 -5.10 -12.09
N SER A 248 20.41 -6.37 -11.68
CA SER A 248 20.08 -7.50 -12.57
C SER A 248 18.62 -7.42 -13.05
N LEU A 249 17.70 -7.04 -12.17
CA LEU A 249 16.29 -6.83 -12.47
C LEU A 249 16.02 -5.60 -13.34
N LEU A 250 17.00 -4.71 -13.54
CA LEU A 250 16.89 -3.60 -14.49
C LEU A 250 17.31 -3.98 -15.91
N SER A 251 18.23 -4.93 -16.04
CA SER A 251 18.91 -5.24 -17.30
C SER A 251 18.55 -6.60 -17.92
N MET A 252 17.93 -7.49 -17.15
CA MET A 252 17.52 -8.84 -17.60
C MET A 252 15.98 -8.97 -17.63
N PRO A 253 15.41 -9.96 -18.34
CA PRO A 253 13.99 -10.30 -18.21
C PRO A 253 13.59 -10.52 -16.75
N LEU A 254 12.40 -10.04 -16.35
CA LEU A 254 11.92 -10.26 -14.98
C LEU A 254 11.72 -11.76 -14.75
N PRO A 255 12.25 -12.33 -13.65
CA PRO A 255 12.01 -13.73 -13.31
C PRO A 255 10.51 -13.96 -13.09
N LEU A 256 10.01 -15.19 -13.29
CA LEU A 256 8.59 -15.49 -13.06
C LEU A 256 8.17 -15.14 -11.62
N HIS A 257 8.98 -15.53 -10.64
CA HIS A 257 8.80 -15.15 -9.24
C HIS A 257 9.82 -14.09 -8.86
N LEU A 258 9.34 -12.90 -8.52
CA LEU A 258 10.18 -11.80 -8.08
C LEU A 258 10.71 -12.07 -6.66
N PRO A 259 11.98 -11.75 -6.37
CA PRO A 259 12.43 -11.62 -4.99
C PRO A 259 11.72 -10.45 -4.30
N THR A 260 11.80 -10.40 -2.97
CA THR A 260 11.28 -9.27 -2.19
C THR A 260 12.18 -8.07 -2.40
N VAL A 261 11.71 -7.07 -3.15
CA VAL A 261 12.51 -5.90 -3.54
C VAL A 261 11.69 -4.62 -3.50
N GLU A 262 12.34 -3.49 -3.25
CA GLU A 262 11.72 -2.17 -3.43
C GLU A 262 11.53 -1.92 -4.94
N LYS A 263 10.27 -1.86 -5.38
CA LYS A 263 9.91 -1.85 -6.81
C LYS A 263 9.98 -0.49 -7.47
N ASP A 264 10.10 0.59 -6.70
CA ASP A 264 9.96 1.97 -7.18
C ASP A 264 10.85 2.24 -8.39
N LEU A 265 12.14 1.93 -8.28
CA LEU A 265 13.08 2.11 -9.39
C LEU A 265 12.72 1.23 -10.60
N LEU A 266 12.27 -0.01 -10.40
CA LEU A 266 11.87 -0.91 -11.49
C LEU A 266 10.63 -0.36 -12.23
N ILE A 267 9.66 0.19 -11.48
CA ILE A 267 8.44 0.80 -12.03
C ILE A 267 8.81 2.04 -12.85
N LEU A 268 9.59 2.96 -12.27
CA LEU A 268 9.99 4.20 -12.94
C LEU A 268 10.79 3.91 -14.22
N MET A 269 11.71 2.95 -14.18
CA MET A 269 12.52 2.57 -15.33
C MET A 269 11.68 1.90 -16.44
N ALA A 270 10.75 1.02 -16.08
CA ALA A 270 9.83 0.41 -17.04
C ALA A 270 8.92 1.45 -17.70
N ALA A 271 8.39 2.39 -16.91
CA ALA A 271 7.60 3.51 -17.40
C ALA A 271 8.40 4.42 -18.33
N TYR A 272 9.63 4.79 -17.95
CA TYR A 272 10.49 5.70 -18.70
C TYR A 272 10.84 5.19 -20.10
N TYR A 273 11.11 3.88 -20.22
CA TYR A 273 11.39 3.24 -21.51
C TYR A 273 10.13 2.81 -22.28
N GLY A 274 8.95 2.88 -21.66
CA GLY A 274 7.69 2.43 -22.24
C GLY A 274 7.65 0.91 -22.45
N ASP A 275 8.22 0.13 -21.53
CA ASP A 275 8.15 -1.33 -21.53
C ASP A 275 6.80 -1.77 -20.95
N ILE A 276 5.86 -2.14 -21.83
CA ILE A 276 4.48 -2.49 -21.47
C ILE A 276 4.46 -3.68 -20.50
N ASP A 277 5.18 -4.75 -20.81
CA ASP A 277 5.10 -6.01 -20.05
C ASP A 277 5.69 -5.83 -18.65
N ARG A 278 6.83 -5.13 -18.54
CA ARG A 278 7.43 -4.83 -17.23
C ARG A 278 6.56 -3.87 -16.44
N TYR A 279 6.11 -2.78 -17.05
CA TYR A 279 5.33 -1.76 -16.35
C TYR A 279 4.00 -2.33 -15.87
N ALA A 280 3.27 -3.05 -16.72
CA ALA A 280 1.99 -3.66 -16.36
C ALA A 280 2.11 -4.68 -15.22
N ARG A 281 3.23 -5.41 -15.16
CA ARG A 281 3.50 -6.38 -14.09
C ARG A 281 3.94 -5.73 -12.77
N LEU A 282 4.75 -4.67 -12.84
CA LEU A 282 5.38 -4.07 -11.66
C LEU A 282 4.54 -2.98 -10.99
N ARG A 283 3.71 -2.27 -11.76
CA ARG A 283 2.94 -1.11 -11.29
C ARG A 283 2.08 -1.45 -10.08
N ARG A 284 1.99 -0.50 -9.14
CA ARG A 284 1.14 -0.59 -7.94
C ARG A 284 -0.27 -0.05 -8.24
N PRO A 285 -1.26 -0.31 -7.38
CA PRO A 285 -2.60 0.29 -7.51
C PRO A 285 -2.55 1.82 -7.46
N GLU A 286 -1.72 2.37 -6.56
CA GLU A 286 -1.45 3.80 -6.46
C GLU A 286 -0.11 4.14 -7.10
N ARG A 287 -0.03 5.34 -7.70
CA ARG A 287 1.18 5.76 -8.42
C ARG A 287 2.22 6.28 -7.45
N ILE A 288 3.49 5.95 -7.73
CA ILE A 288 4.62 6.47 -6.97
C ILE A 288 5.04 7.86 -7.46
N LEU A 289 5.86 8.53 -6.67
CA LEU A 289 6.44 9.82 -7.02
C LEU A 289 7.20 9.73 -8.36
N ASN A 290 6.99 10.72 -9.24
CA ASN A 290 7.58 10.82 -10.58
C ASN A 290 7.10 9.76 -11.60
N GLU A 291 6.16 8.88 -11.25
CA GLU A 291 5.71 7.82 -12.16
C GLU A 291 5.01 8.40 -13.40
N ILE A 292 4.23 9.48 -13.24
CA ILE A 292 3.51 10.13 -14.34
C ILE A 292 4.51 10.72 -15.33
N GLU A 293 5.55 11.39 -14.85
CA GLU A 293 6.61 12.01 -15.64
C GLU A 293 7.37 10.94 -16.44
N CYS A 294 7.71 9.82 -15.81
CA CYS A 294 8.32 8.66 -16.49
C CYS A 294 7.37 8.07 -17.54
N CYS A 295 6.08 7.90 -17.23
CA CYS A 295 5.10 7.40 -18.18
C CYS A 295 4.93 8.34 -19.39
N VAL A 296 4.86 9.65 -19.15
CA VAL A 296 4.82 10.68 -20.21
C VAL A 296 6.04 10.51 -21.10
N HIS A 297 7.24 10.44 -20.54
CA HIS A 297 8.45 10.20 -21.33
C HIS A 297 8.34 8.91 -22.15
N GLY A 298 7.98 7.77 -21.54
CA GLY A 298 7.80 6.51 -22.24
C GLY A 298 6.80 6.59 -23.40
N ILE A 299 5.67 7.27 -23.20
CA ILE A 299 4.62 7.47 -24.23
C ILE A 299 5.17 8.26 -25.42
N TYR A 300 5.93 9.33 -25.16
CA TYR A 300 6.54 10.12 -26.23
C TYR A 300 7.52 9.31 -27.09
N HIS A 301 8.22 8.35 -26.48
CA HIS A 301 9.28 7.60 -27.14
C HIS A 301 8.85 6.22 -27.67
N ASN A 302 7.73 5.66 -27.20
CA ASN A 302 7.25 4.33 -27.58
C ASN A 302 5.78 4.37 -28.05
N THR A 303 5.55 4.11 -29.34
CA THR A 303 4.20 4.14 -29.94
C THR A 303 3.29 3.03 -29.39
N GLN A 304 3.82 1.85 -29.10
CA GLN A 304 3.01 0.75 -28.55
C GLN A 304 2.57 1.07 -27.12
N PHE A 305 3.45 1.67 -26.31
CA PHE A 305 3.10 2.11 -24.96
C PHE A 305 2.04 3.21 -24.97
N ALA A 306 2.10 4.14 -25.93
CA ALA A 306 1.04 5.13 -26.15
C ALA A 306 -0.31 4.49 -26.49
N LEU A 307 -0.33 3.49 -27.38
CA LEU A 307 -1.54 2.76 -27.74
C LEU A 307 -2.10 1.98 -26.54
N TRP A 308 -1.23 1.31 -25.77
CA TRP A 308 -1.64 0.62 -24.55
C TRP A 308 -2.27 1.60 -23.56
N TRP A 309 -1.63 2.74 -23.29
CA TRP A 309 -2.18 3.78 -22.43
C TRP A 309 -3.51 4.36 -22.94
N SER A 310 -3.68 4.52 -24.25
CA SER A 310 -4.96 4.98 -24.81
C SER A 310 -6.13 4.05 -24.47
N GLN A 311 -5.86 2.75 -24.29
CA GLN A 311 -6.87 1.77 -23.89
C GLN A 311 -7.13 1.77 -22.38
N GLN A 312 -6.17 2.23 -21.57
CA GLN A 312 -6.31 2.29 -20.11
C GLN A 312 -7.18 3.47 -19.63
N GLN A 313 -7.60 4.38 -20.52
CA GLN A 313 -8.38 5.59 -20.19
C GLN A 313 -7.74 6.39 -19.04
N PRO A 314 -6.56 6.99 -19.26
CA PRO A 314 -5.79 7.61 -18.19
C PRO A 314 -6.53 8.80 -17.60
N SER A 315 -6.64 8.84 -16.27
CA SER A 315 -7.23 9.97 -15.54
C SER A 315 -6.35 11.22 -15.52
N SER A 316 -5.03 11.08 -15.76
CA SER A 316 -4.10 12.20 -15.78
C SER A 316 -4.13 12.92 -17.13
N LYS A 317 -4.43 14.22 -17.11
CA LYS A 317 -4.35 15.09 -18.30
C LYS A 317 -2.99 15.01 -19.00
N TYR A 318 -1.91 14.85 -18.25
CA TYR A 318 -0.56 14.77 -18.82
C TYR A 318 -0.36 13.51 -19.65
N LEU A 319 -0.95 12.39 -19.22
CA LEU A 319 -0.92 11.13 -19.99
C LEU A 319 -1.81 11.23 -21.23
N VAL A 320 -3.00 11.83 -21.11
CA VAL A 320 -3.90 12.08 -22.27
C VAL A 320 -3.18 12.93 -23.31
N MET A 321 -2.60 14.06 -22.90
CA MET A 321 -1.82 14.93 -23.77
C MET A 321 -0.65 14.17 -24.41
N ALA A 322 0.10 13.38 -23.64
CA ALA A 322 1.22 12.61 -24.17
C ALA A 322 0.78 11.58 -25.24
N VAL A 323 -0.34 10.88 -25.00
CA VAL A 323 -0.91 9.94 -25.97
C VAL A 323 -1.31 10.68 -27.25
N ASN A 324 -2.04 11.78 -27.14
CA ASN A 324 -2.44 12.60 -28.29
C ASN A 324 -1.20 13.12 -29.05
N ALA A 325 -0.18 13.59 -28.35
CA ALA A 325 1.08 14.04 -28.93
C ALA A 325 1.70 12.93 -29.77
N ARG A 326 1.84 11.73 -29.18
CA ARG A 326 2.46 10.59 -29.86
C ARG A 326 1.65 10.14 -31.08
N LEU A 327 0.33 10.17 -31.01
CA LEU A 327 -0.52 9.83 -32.16
C LEU A 327 -0.38 10.86 -33.30
N ILE A 328 -0.36 12.16 -33.00
CA ILE A 328 -0.10 13.22 -33.99
C ILE A 328 1.25 12.99 -34.70
N MET A 329 2.32 12.72 -33.94
CA MET A 329 3.66 12.45 -34.49
C MET A 329 3.67 11.24 -35.44
N ASN A 330 2.76 10.29 -35.24
CA ASN A 330 2.57 9.12 -36.11
C ASN A 330 1.53 9.36 -37.23
N ASN A 331 1.13 10.61 -37.48
CA ASN A 331 0.12 10.99 -38.48
C ASN A 331 -1.30 10.47 -38.19
N VAL A 332 -1.61 10.21 -36.92
CA VAL A 332 -2.92 9.73 -36.47
C VAL A 332 -3.64 10.84 -35.72
N LEU A 333 -4.76 11.31 -36.27
CA LEU A 333 -5.61 12.34 -35.66
C LEU A 333 -6.94 11.77 -35.13
N ALA A 334 -7.06 10.44 -34.99
CA ALA A 334 -8.32 9.79 -34.64
C ALA A 334 -8.91 10.26 -33.30
N THR A 335 -8.04 10.65 -32.35
CA THR A 335 -8.44 11.12 -31.02
C THR A 335 -8.72 12.61 -30.93
N ILE A 336 -8.42 13.38 -31.99
CA ILE A 336 -8.61 14.84 -32.01
C ILE A 336 -9.79 15.18 -32.92
N THR A 337 -10.87 15.61 -32.28
CA THR A 337 -12.10 16.13 -32.89
C THR A 337 -12.23 17.62 -32.61
N PRO A 338 -13.10 18.36 -33.32
CA PRO A 338 -13.37 19.78 -33.03
C PRO A 338 -13.88 20.03 -31.60
N GLU A 339 -14.46 19.03 -30.95
CA GLU A 339 -14.99 19.09 -29.59
C GLU A 339 -13.95 18.73 -28.51
N THR A 340 -12.73 18.35 -28.93
CA THR A 340 -11.64 18.04 -27.99
C THR A 340 -11.31 19.26 -27.15
N SER A 341 -11.22 19.08 -25.84
CA SER A 341 -10.95 20.18 -24.92
C SER A 341 -9.54 20.74 -25.13
N PRO A 342 -9.34 22.08 -25.11
CA PRO A 342 -8.02 22.68 -25.22
C PRO A 342 -7.01 22.19 -24.18
N ILE A 343 -7.49 21.74 -23.00
CA ILE A 343 -6.64 21.22 -21.92
C ILE A 343 -6.05 19.84 -22.24
N ASP A 344 -6.66 19.10 -23.18
CA ASP A 344 -6.22 17.77 -23.61
C ASP A 344 -5.33 17.84 -24.86
N LEU A 345 -5.17 19.03 -25.43
CA LEU A 345 -4.33 19.27 -26.60
C LEU A 345 -2.86 19.34 -26.18
N PRO A 346 -1.99 18.53 -26.81
CA PRO A 346 -0.57 18.54 -26.51
C PRO A 346 0.13 19.81 -27.01
N TYR A 347 1.05 20.33 -26.21
CA TYR A 347 1.95 21.41 -26.63
C TYR A 347 3.08 20.89 -27.52
N LEU A 348 3.75 19.80 -27.13
CA LEU A 348 4.91 19.25 -27.82
C LEU A 348 4.47 18.16 -28.81
N ILE A 349 4.39 18.47 -30.10
CA ILE A 349 3.88 17.57 -31.15
C ILE A 349 4.91 17.16 -32.21
N TRP A 350 6.18 17.50 -32.01
CA TRP A 350 7.25 17.35 -33.01
C TRP A 350 8.50 16.59 -32.54
N TYR A 351 8.55 16.15 -31.28
CA TYR A 351 9.67 15.40 -30.71
C TYR A 351 9.16 14.12 -30.03
N PRO A 352 9.78 12.95 -30.24
CA PRO A 352 11.06 12.71 -30.94
C PRO A 352 10.94 12.59 -32.45
N THR A 353 9.74 12.71 -33.03
CA THR A 353 9.51 12.53 -34.46
C THR A 353 8.53 13.57 -34.97
N ILE A 354 8.79 14.09 -36.17
CA ILE A 354 7.97 15.13 -36.80
C ILE A 354 6.91 14.47 -37.69
N ALA A 355 5.64 14.86 -37.54
CA ALA A 355 4.56 14.42 -38.41
C ALA A 355 4.68 15.00 -39.84
N ALA A 356 3.97 14.41 -40.79
CA ALA A 356 3.86 14.94 -42.14
C ALA A 356 3.19 16.33 -42.14
N PRO A 357 3.59 17.25 -43.05
CA PRO A 357 2.96 18.57 -43.14
C PRO A 357 1.43 18.54 -43.31
N SER A 358 0.92 17.54 -44.04
CA SER A 358 -0.53 17.33 -44.20
C SER A 358 -1.26 17.08 -42.89
N THR A 359 -0.60 16.40 -41.93
CA THR A 359 -1.16 16.14 -40.60
C THR A 359 -1.31 17.44 -39.81
N TYR A 360 -0.32 18.33 -39.85
CA TYR A 360 -0.42 19.63 -39.16
C TYR A 360 -1.48 20.55 -39.79
N LEU A 361 -1.61 20.53 -41.12
CA LEU A 361 -2.66 21.28 -41.82
C LEU A 361 -4.05 20.79 -41.40
N GLU A 362 -4.26 19.47 -41.34
CA GLU A 362 -5.54 18.91 -40.90
C GLU A 362 -5.77 19.14 -39.39
N LEU A 363 -4.73 19.08 -38.56
CA LEU A 363 -4.82 19.40 -37.14
C LEU A 363 -5.28 20.85 -36.93
N ALA A 364 -4.67 21.81 -37.62
CA ALA A 364 -5.08 23.22 -37.59
C ALA A 364 -6.49 23.44 -38.14
N ARG A 365 -6.96 22.61 -39.08
CA ARG A 365 -8.35 22.65 -39.55
C ARG A 365 -9.34 22.18 -38.49
N ARG A 366 -8.98 21.17 -37.68
CA ARG A 366 -9.85 20.61 -36.63
C ARG A 366 -9.85 21.45 -35.35
N GLN A 367 -8.71 22.04 -35.02
CA GLN A 367 -8.46 22.85 -33.82
C GLN A 367 -7.75 24.14 -34.26
N PRO A 368 -8.52 25.16 -34.72
CA PRO A 368 -7.99 26.37 -35.33
C PRO A 368 -7.31 27.35 -34.37
#